data_AF-A0A916Q4N4-F1
#
_entry.id   AF-A0A916Q4N4-F1
#
_cell.length_a   1.000
_cell.length_b   1.000
_cell.length_c   1.000
_cell.angle_alpha   90.00
_cell.angle_beta   90.00
_cell.angle_gamma   90.00
#
_symmetry.space_group_name_H-M   'P 1'
#
loop_
_entity.id
_entity.type
_entity.pdbx_description
1 polymer ?
#
loop_
_entity_poly.entity_id
_entity_poly.type
_entity_poly.pdbx_seq_one_letter_code
_entity_poly.pdbx_strand_id
1 'polypeptide(L)'
;MDEFGFDADTFPAFALQGLATIASIFPCDRQNLDVDFELDQHLDIAPTSLIDLQSRVEDKGQAAWLMQLKETYFLQEPIYDVLPPMNTETGNAWLPQHKSHLENFQNALRRDILSSKV
;
A
#
# COMPACT_ATOMS: atom_id res chain seq x y z
N MET A 1 -11.19 3.43 11.60
CA MET A 1 -9.71 3.52 11.53
C MET A 1 -9.15 3.25 12.92
N ASP A 2 -9.59 4.00 13.93
CA ASP A 2 -9.24 3.78 15.35
C ASP A 2 -9.53 2.36 15.86
N GLU A 3 -10.62 1.75 15.39
CA GLU A 3 -11.04 0.39 15.81
C GLU A 3 -10.06 -0.73 15.42
N PHE A 4 -9.13 -0.45 14.50
CA PHE A 4 -8.04 -1.34 14.11
C PHE A 4 -6.67 -0.88 14.63
N GLY A 5 -6.63 0.15 15.50
CA GLY A 5 -5.40 0.77 15.99
C GLY A 5 -4.74 1.73 15.00
N PHE A 6 -5.46 2.18 13.96
CA PHE A 6 -4.93 3.16 13.01
C PHE A 6 -5.22 4.58 13.49
N ASP A 7 -4.42 5.08 14.42
CA ASP A 7 -4.47 6.46 14.92
C ASP A 7 -3.20 7.25 14.55
N ALA A 8 -3.15 8.54 14.90
CA ALA A 8 -2.01 9.41 14.61
C ALA A 8 -0.71 8.99 15.33
N ASP A 9 -0.84 8.21 16.41
CA ASP A 9 0.31 7.68 17.17
C ASP A 9 0.89 6.43 16.50
N THR A 10 0.04 5.65 15.82
CA THR A 10 0.41 4.42 15.12
C THR A 10 0.73 4.65 13.64
N PHE A 11 0.07 5.61 12.99
CA PHE A 11 0.27 6.01 11.59
C PHE A 11 0.44 7.53 11.47
N PRO A 12 1.54 8.09 11.99
CA PRO A 12 1.88 9.49 11.83
C PRO A 12 1.85 9.93 10.36
N ALA A 13 1.32 11.13 10.14
CA ALA A 13 1.32 11.75 8.81
C ALA A 13 2.76 11.91 8.29
N PHE A 14 2.95 11.77 6.96
CA PHE A 14 4.24 11.89 6.29
C PHE A 14 5.32 10.92 6.81
N ALA A 15 4.91 9.73 7.23
CA ALA A 15 5.82 8.68 7.65
C ALA A 15 5.78 7.45 6.72
N LEU A 16 6.91 6.78 6.57
CA LEU A 16 6.99 5.43 6.00
C LEU A 16 6.95 4.41 7.13
N GLN A 17 5.95 3.53 7.10
CA GLN A 17 5.66 2.52 8.13
C GLN A 17 6.18 1.13 7.76
N GLY A 18 6.47 0.90 6.49
CA GLY A 18 6.75 -0.43 6.00
C GLY A 18 6.99 -0.49 4.51
N LEU A 19 7.15 -1.73 4.06
CA LEU A 19 7.46 -2.12 2.70
C LEU A 19 6.44 -3.18 2.28
N ALA A 20 6.14 -3.23 0.99
CA ALA A 20 5.42 -4.34 0.39
C ALA A 20 5.97 -4.58 -1.02
N THR A 21 6.08 -5.84 -1.42
CA THR A 21 6.37 -6.22 -2.80
C THR A 21 5.05 -6.30 -3.56
N ILE A 22 4.94 -5.59 -4.68
CA ILE A 22 3.82 -5.77 -5.61
C ILE A 22 4.06 -7.07 -6.38
N ALA A 23 3.23 -8.07 -6.13
CA ALA A 23 3.35 -9.37 -6.78
C ALA A 23 2.62 -9.41 -8.13
N SER A 24 1.46 -8.77 -8.21
CA SER A 24 0.63 -8.72 -9.42
C SER A 24 -0.34 -7.55 -9.36
N ILE A 25 -0.76 -7.10 -10.54
CA ILE A 25 -1.75 -6.05 -10.74
C ILE A 25 -2.74 -6.54 -11.78
N PHE A 26 -4.03 -6.46 -11.48
CA PHE A 26 -5.11 -6.90 -12.36
C PHE A 26 -6.09 -5.75 -12.60
N PRO A 27 -6.52 -5.50 -13.84
CA PRO A 27 -7.65 -4.61 -14.06
C PRO A 27 -8.92 -5.27 -13.51
N CYS A 28 -9.80 -4.49 -12.87
CA CYS A 28 -11.16 -4.92 -12.63
C CYS A 28 -11.98 -4.72 -13.91
N ASP A 29 -12.73 -5.73 -14.32
CA ASP A 29 -13.67 -5.60 -15.44
C ASP A 29 -15.04 -6.14 -15.03
N ARG A 30 -15.93 -5.21 -14.65
CA ARG A 30 -17.33 -5.51 -14.30
C ARG A 30 -18.08 -6.33 -15.36
N GLN A 31 -17.64 -6.32 -16.62
CA GLN A 31 -18.30 -7.06 -17.69
C GLN A 31 -17.92 -8.54 -17.72
N ASN A 32 -16.86 -8.94 -16.98
CA ASN A 32 -16.36 -10.29 -16.95
C ASN A 32 -16.30 -10.85 -15.52
N LEU A 33 -17.49 -11.09 -14.97
CA LEU A 33 -17.70 -11.64 -13.62
C LEU A 33 -17.03 -13.00 -13.40
N ASP A 34 -16.78 -13.77 -14.46
CA ASP A 34 -16.08 -15.07 -14.37
C ASP A 34 -14.60 -14.88 -13.97
N VAL A 35 -13.95 -13.84 -14.49
CA VAL A 35 -12.57 -13.48 -14.13
C VAL A 35 -12.50 -12.96 -12.70
N ASP A 36 -13.48 -12.16 -12.27
CA ASP A 36 -13.55 -11.66 -10.90
C ASP A 36 -13.76 -12.79 -9.89
N PHE A 37 -14.59 -13.79 -10.21
CA PHE A 37 -14.82 -14.96 -9.37
C PHE A 37 -13.59 -15.87 -9.27
N GLU A 38 -12.89 -16.10 -10.39
CA GLU A 38 -11.63 -16.85 -10.38
C GLU A 38 -10.54 -16.15 -9.56
N LEU A 39 -10.48 -14.81 -9.62
CA LEU A 39 -9.58 -13.99 -8.80
C LEU A 39 -9.96 -14.06 -7.31
N ASP A 40 -11.24 -13.93 -6.95
CA ASP A 40 -11.74 -14.09 -5.58
C ASP A 40 -11.32 -15.45 -5.00
N GLN A 41 -11.45 -16.52 -5.79
CA GLN A 41 -11.11 -17.89 -5.38
C GLN A 41 -9.60 -18.13 -5.25
N HIS A 42 -8.79 -17.52 -6.12
CA HIS A 42 -7.33 -17.71 -6.11
C HIS A 42 -6.61 -16.85 -5.06
N LEU A 43 -7.19 -15.71 -4.71
CA LEU A 43 -6.46 -14.71 -3.95
C LEU A 43 -6.70 -14.78 -2.42
N ASP A 44 -7.69 -15.57 -1.94
CA ASP A 44 -8.02 -15.75 -0.51
C ASP A 44 -8.08 -14.40 0.26
N ILE A 45 -8.59 -13.36 -0.42
CA ILE A 45 -8.48 -11.97 0.05
C ILE A 45 -9.71 -11.61 0.88
N ALA A 46 -9.58 -11.73 2.20
CA ALA A 46 -10.43 -11.03 3.18
C ALA A 46 -11.95 -11.34 3.13
N PRO A 47 -12.72 -11.05 4.20
CA PRO A 47 -14.15 -11.40 4.27
C PRO A 47 -15.06 -10.57 3.34
N THR A 48 -14.52 -9.73 2.45
CA THR A 48 -15.28 -8.80 1.61
C THR A 48 -15.08 -9.15 0.15
N SER A 49 -16.16 -9.41 -0.58
CA SER A 49 -16.10 -9.79 -2.00
C SER A 49 -15.45 -8.70 -2.84
N LEU A 50 -14.62 -9.09 -3.83
CA LEU A 50 -14.04 -8.16 -4.79
C LEU A 50 -15.09 -7.34 -5.54
N ILE A 51 -16.27 -7.91 -5.79
CA ILE A 51 -17.42 -7.24 -6.42
C ILE A 51 -17.87 -6.02 -5.59
N ASP A 52 -17.90 -6.14 -4.27
CA ASP A 52 -18.29 -5.05 -3.38
C ASP A 52 -17.25 -3.92 -3.37
N LEU A 53 -15.96 -4.27 -3.45
CA LEU A 53 -14.88 -3.27 -3.54
C LEU A 53 -14.87 -2.55 -4.88
N GLN A 54 -15.08 -3.27 -5.99
CA GLN A 54 -15.18 -2.72 -7.33
C GLN A 54 -16.35 -1.75 -7.47
N SER A 55 -17.53 -2.12 -6.95
CA SER A 55 -18.72 -1.27 -7.05
C SER A 55 -18.52 0.12 -6.45
N ARG A 56 -17.84 0.22 -5.31
CA ARG A 56 -17.57 1.49 -4.62
C ARG A 56 -16.68 2.46 -5.40
N VAL A 57 -15.83 1.95 -6.28
CA VAL A 57 -14.89 2.74 -7.09
C VAL A 57 -15.52 3.07 -8.44
N GLU A 58 -16.10 2.07 -9.11
CA GLU A 58 -16.67 2.24 -10.44
C GLU A 58 -17.99 3.03 -10.45
N ASP A 59 -18.77 3.00 -9.36
CA ASP A 59 -19.97 3.84 -9.23
C ASP A 59 -19.63 5.35 -9.22
N LYS A 60 -18.35 5.69 -9.02
CA LYS A 60 -17.81 7.05 -9.18
C LYS A 60 -17.29 7.33 -10.60
N GLY A 61 -17.51 6.41 -11.54
CA GLY A 61 -17.04 6.50 -12.93
C GLY A 61 -15.54 6.29 -13.10
N GLN A 62 -14.87 5.66 -12.14
CA GLN A 62 -13.41 5.44 -12.14
C GLN A 62 -13.08 3.97 -12.37
N ALA A 63 -12.05 3.70 -13.18
CA ALA A 63 -11.55 2.33 -13.36
C ALA A 63 -10.86 1.85 -12.08
N ALA A 64 -11.18 0.62 -11.66
CA ALA A 64 -10.55 -0.02 -10.50
C ALA A 64 -9.45 -0.99 -10.94
N TRP A 65 -8.40 -1.08 -10.13
CA TRP A 65 -7.30 -2.03 -10.29
C TRP A 65 -7.07 -2.76 -8.97
N LEU A 66 -6.91 -4.08 -9.04
CA LEU A 66 -6.50 -4.90 -7.90
C LEU A 66 -4.99 -5.02 -7.87
N MET A 67 -4.42 -4.90 -6.68
CA MET A 67 -2.99 -5.07 -6.46
C MET A 67 -2.77 -6.13 -5.39
N GLN A 68 -2.08 -7.21 -5.76
CA GLN A 68 -1.65 -8.20 -4.77
C GLN A 68 -0.31 -7.76 -4.19
N LEU A 69 -0.29 -7.54 -2.88
CA LEU A 69 0.93 -7.28 -2.11
C LEU A 69 1.42 -8.58 -1.48
N LYS A 70 2.73 -8.81 -1.51
CA LYS A 70 3.42 -9.91 -0.83
C LYS A 70 4.61 -9.38 -0.06
N GLU A 71 5.15 -10.22 0.83
CA GLU A 71 6.38 -9.92 1.59
C GLU A 71 6.27 -8.56 2.30
N THR A 72 5.15 -8.34 2.98
CA THR A 72 4.94 -7.11 3.73
C THR A 72 5.86 -7.09 4.95
N TYR A 73 6.51 -5.96 5.16
CA TYR A 73 7.39 -5.73 6.30
C TYR A 73 7.03 -4.42 6.98
N PHE A 74 6.66 -4.48 8.26
CA PHE A 74 6.48 -3.29 9.08
C PHE A 74 7.81 -2.94 9.75
N LEU A 75 8.18 -1.67 9.69
CA LEU A 75 9.34 -1.16 10.40
C LEU A 75 9.08 -1.19 11.91
N GLN A 76 10.11 -1.37 12.74
CA GLN A 76 9.96 -1.22 14.19
C GLN A 76 9.77 0.25 14.57
N GLU A 77 10.52 1.13 13.91
CA GLU A 77 10.35 2.58 14.02
C GLU A 77 9.99 3.19 12.64
N PRO A 78 8.94 4.03 12.57
CA PRO A 78 8.59 4.69 11.32
C PRO A 78 9.62 5.74 10.93
N ILE A 79 9.80 5.92 9.62
CA ILE A 79 10.67 6.97 9.07
C ILE A 79 9.83 8.22 8.87
N TYR A 80 10.09 9.26 9.65
CA TYR A 80 9.36 10.54 9.63
C TYR A 80 9.88 11.52 8.58
N ASP A 81 9.15 12.64 8.42
CA ASP A 81 9.49 13.77 7.55
C ASP A 81 9.64 13.41 6.06
N VAL A 82 8.90 12.40 5.62
CA VAL A 82 8.88 11.94 4.23
C VAL A 82 7.85 12.76 3.45
N LEU A 83 8.31 13.90 2.95
CA LEU A 83 7.47 14.82 2.20
C LEU A 83 7.33 14.39 0.73
N PRO A 84 6.10 14.37 0.18
CA PRO A 84 5.92 14.12 -1.23
C PRO A 84 6.47 15.28 -2.07
N PRO A 85 6.75 15.05 -3.36
CA PRO A 85 7.10 16.11 -4.30
C PRO A 85 6.04 17.23 -4.32
N MET A 86 6.48 18.46 -4.61
CA MET A 86 5.57 19.58 -4.84
C MET A 86 4.47 19.20 -5.84
N ASN A 87 3.23 19.56 -5.50
CA ASN A 87 2.02 19.28 -6.29
C ASN A 87 1.60 17.79 -6.36
N THR A 88 2.05 16.95 -5.43
CA THR A 88 1.52 15.58 -5.30
C THR A 88 0.22 15.62 -4.52
N GLU A 89 -0.88 15.20 -5.15
CA GLU A 89 -2.17 15.07 -4.48
C GLU A 89 -2.18 13.87 -3.51
N THR A 90 -2.96 13.98 -2.45
CA THR A 90 -3.18 12.90 -1.49
C THR A 90 -3.71 11.66 -2.19
N GLY A 91 -3.10 10.50 -1.93
CA GLY A 91 -3.50 9.22 -2.54
C GLY A 91 -2.69 8.84 -3.79
N ASN A 92 -1.89 9.76 -4.35
CA ASN A 92 -1.03 9.44 -5.47
C ASN A 92 0.28 8.80 -5.00
N ALA A 93 0.68 7.71 -5.67
CA ALA A 93 2.00 7.14 -5.52
C ALA A 93 3.04 8.07 -6.14
N TRP A 94 4.20 8.19 -5.49
CA TRP A 94 5.30 9.00 -5.99
C TRP A 94 6.63 8.29 -5.79
N LEU A 95 7.57 8.58 -6.67
CA LEU A 95 8.90 8.00 -6.67
C LEU A 95 9.92 8.98 -6.06
N PRO A 96 11.03 8.47 -5.51
CA PRO A 96 12.15 9.30 -5.05
C PRO A 96 12.62 10.28 -6.14
N GLN A 97 12.68 11.57 -5.81
CA GLN A 97 13.10 12.61 -6.74
C GLN A 97 14.63 12.71 -6.91
N HIS A 98 15.39 12.24 -5.91
CA HIS A 98 16.85 12.24 -5.90
C HIS A 98 17.43 10.93 -5.36
N LYS A 99 18.62 10.58 -5.84
CA LYS A 99 19.36 9.38 -5.39
C LYS A 99 19.62 9.38 -3.89
N SER A 100 19.89 10.55 -3.31
CA SER A 100 20.07 10.71 -1.86
C SER A 100 18.85 10.25 -1.05
N HIS A 101 17.63 10.35 -1.59
CA HIS A 101 16.43 9.86 -0.91
C HIS A 101 16.44 8.33 -0.80
N LEU A 102 16.86 7.64 -1.87
CA LEU A 102 17.03 6.19 -1.86
C LEU A 102 18.12 5.77 -0.87
N GLU A 103 19.26 6.46 -0.85
CA GLU A 103 20.36 6.17 0.06
C GLU A 103 19.96 6.39 1.53
N ASN A 104 19.26 7.50 1.83
CA ASN A 104 18.74 7.79 3.16
C ASN A 104 17.74 6.74 3.61
N PHE A 105 16.82 6.35 2.72
CA PHE A 105 15.86 5.28 2.98
C PHE A 105 16.56 3.95 3.28
N GLN A 106 17.53 3.54 2.45
CA GLN A 106 18.30 2.32 2.66
C GLN A 106 19.06 2.34 4.00
N ASN A 107 19.61 3.49 4.38
CA ASN A 107 20.30 3.65 5.66
C ASN A 107 19.34 3.53 6.85
N ALA A 108 18.15 4.13 6.76
CA ALA A 108 17.11 4.02 7.78
C ALA A 108 16.63 2.57 7.91
N LEU A 109 16.32 1.90 6.79
CA LEU A 109 15.90 0.50 6.78
C LEU A 109 16.97 -0.44 7.37
N ARG A 110 18.25 -0.23 7.03
CA ARG A 110 19.34 -1.01 7.60
C ARG A 110 19.46 -0.83 9.11
N ARG A 111 19.26 0.39 9.62
CA ARG A 111 19.30 0.65 11.06
C ARG A 111 18.21 -0.14 11.77
N ASP A 112 16.97 -0.07 11.28
CA ASP A 112 15.81 -0.77 11.83
C ASP A 112 16.01 -2.31 11.84
N ILE A 113 16.42 -2.88 10.70
CA ILE A 113 16.69 -4.32 10.59
C ILE A 113 17.85 -4.79 11.49
N LEU A 114 18.89 -3.96 11.65
CA LEU A 114 20.05 -4.30 12.48
C LEU A 114 19.78 -4.10 13.98
N SER A 115 18.99 -3.09 14.36
CA SER A 115 18.54 -2.89 15.74
C SER A 115 17.56 -3.98 16.20
N SER A 116 16.83 -4.60 15.27
CA SER A 116 15.93 -5.74 15.53
C SER A 116 16.65 -7.03 15.99
N LYS A 117 17.99 -7.09 16.03
CA LYS A 117 18.76 -8.28 16.44
C LYS A 117 19.19 -8.30 17.93
N VAL A 118 18.56 -7.53 18.80
CA VAL A 118 18.82 -7.53 20.26
C VAL A 118 17.72 -8.25 21.02
#